data_AF-A0AAR2IQY5-F1
#
_entry.id   AF-A0AAR2IQY5-F1
#
_cell.length_a   1.000
_cell.length_b   1.000
_cell.length_c   1.000
_cell.angle_alpha   90.00
_cell.angle_beta   90.00
_cell.angle_gamma   90.00
#
_symmetry.space_group_name_H-M   'P 1'
#
loop_
_entity.id
_entity.type
_entity.pdbx_description
1 polymer ?
#
loop_
_entity_poly.entity_id
_entity_poly.type
_entity_poly.pdbx_seq_one_letter_code
_entity_poly.pdbx_strand_id
1 'polypeptide(L)'
;MFAPGTESLVKQAREIQEEELQRFYGRISKHLLSNKEVAVEVVDSLQRLHLIVSATKYARTLPPDLIKKLQTLLRSLSCPEQFQILSSAILRESLPLSLHTLSTELSQDSRALSYMASVVLSQAGNKEDLLPLCQHLLKFLESRQPEVQVPKHTLPILSKIFSFSPKILSEDQVNVVSRKLADWLRYASVHQGASMSSGGFFTSPRIRQPAPMTEVDGAVAGDFFTVLCVGQSYTEDQWMNMYTFSMMKNWLLTYDTEGTSNAESDDRSEVDSSVMSMVSATSSSSRLLPPKERLREKAFEYCHRLIEQSDRKALKRTDAELQKACLVESVAIMDIICNEDASYVYRAFPCIKALYGRLSPDLAFARALLPIAQFYLNHSETAAVDSEAVFYQVFTRFPAELFNEPMLAFEFVHFCLHNVSVLQEKVVIYRHSFPNLLKVMLCNTLPSILSFSSWRGTAQRSSYSIRCWICPAWPLPWTYSTGKLHA
;
A
#
# COMPACT_ATOMS: atom_id res chain seq x y z
N MET A 1 25.42 3.77 -9.94
CA MET A 1 25.95 4.01 -11.31
C MET A 1 25.56 2.82 -12.16
N PHE A 2 25.02 3.05 -13.36
CA PHE A 2 24.71 1.98 -14.32
C PHE A 2 26.02 1.42 -14.92
N ALA A 3 26.02 0.16 -15.34
CA ALA A 3 27.16 -0.40 -16.07
C ALA A 3 27.33 0.31 -17.42
N PRO A 4 28.56 0.48 -17.94
CA PRO A 4 28.83 1.25 -19.17
C PRO A 4 28.08 0.73 -20.40
N GLY A 5 27.79 -0.59 -20.47
CA GLY A 5 26.96 -1.16 -21.53
C GLY A 5 25.49 -0.72 -21.48
N THR A 6 24.93 -0.55 -20.27
CA THR A 6 23.55 -0.09 -20.08
C THR A 6 23.40 1.39 -20.44
N GLU A 7 24.41 2.20 -20.17
CA GLU A 7 24.43 3.62 -20.53
C GLU A 7 24.48 3.83 -22.05
N SER A 8 25.24 3.00 -22.76
CA SER A 8 25.27 2.99 -24.24
C SER A 8 23.90 2.67 -24.85
N LEU A 9 23.18 1.67 -24.33
CA LEU A 9 21.86 1.29 -24.80
C LEU A 9 20.81 2.38 -24.57
N VAL A 10 20.86 3.06 -23.42
CA VAL A 10 19.95 4.18 -23.10
C VAL A 10 20.24 5.38 -24.01
N LYS A 11 21.52 5.65 -24.33
CA LYS A 11 21.90 6.70 -25.26
C LYS A 11 21.39 6.42 -26.68
N GLN A 12 21.59 5.19 -27.16
CA GLN A 12 21.05 4.75 -28.46
C GLN A 12 19.52 4.84 -28.53
N ALA A 13 18.82 4.48 -27.45
CA ALA A 13 17.37 4.58 -27.38
C ALA A 13 16.87 6.04 -27.45
N ARG A 14 17.63 7.00 -26.91
CA ARG A 14 17.32 8.43 -26.97
C ARG A 14 17.58 9.05 -28.35
N GLU A 15 18.64 8.59 -29.03
CA GLU A 15 19.14 9.15 -30.29
C GLU A 15 18.53 8.49 -31.55
N ILE A 16 17.63 7.52 -31.39
CA ILE A 16 16.99 6.84 -32.53
C ILE A 16 16.23 7.83 -33.44
N GLN A 17 16.48 7.75 -34.75
CA GLN A 17 15.80 8.59 -35.74
C GLN A 17 14.36 8.11 -35.99
N GLU A 18 13.46 9.05 -36.32
CA GLU A 18 12.04 8.76 -36.53
C GLU A 18 11.81 7.75 -37.67
N GLU A 19 12.58 7.81 -38.76
CA GLU A 19 12.46 6.86 -39.87
C GLU A 19 12.83 5.42 -39.48
N GLU A 20 13.89 5.26 -38.68
CA GLU A 20 14.32 3.97 -38.18
C GLU A 20 13.29 3.37 -37.22
N LEU A 21 12.68 4.25 -36.42
CA LEU A 21 11.62 3.91 -35.50
C LEU A 21 10.34 3.44 -36.22
N GLN A 22 9.93 4.12 -37.29
CA GLN A 22 8.78 3.69 -38.11
C GLN A 22 9.03 2.32 -38.78
N ARG A 23 10.24 2.09 -39.31
CA ARG A 23 10.65 0.77 -39.84
C ARG A 23 10.66 -0.30 -38.74
N PHE A 24 10.99 0.07 -37.51
CA PHE A 24 10.99 -0.83 -36.35
C PHE A 24 9.56 -1.18 -35.91
N TYR A 25 8.63 -0.21 -35.86
CA TYR A 25 7.20 -0.46 -35.60
C TYR A 25 6.57 -1.40 -36.63
N GLY A 26 6.91 -1.23 -37.91
CA GLY A 26 6.48 -2.11 -38.99
C GLY A 26 6.98 -3.56 -38.80
N ARG A 27 8.22 -3.74 -38.33
CA ARG A 27 8.78 -5.06 -38.01
C ARG A 27 8.04 -5.71 -36.85
N ILE A 28 7.90 -5.02 -35.72
CA ILE A 28 7.15 -5.53 -34.55
C ILE A 28 5.73 -5.95 -34.95
N SER A 29 5.04 -5.08 -35.69
CA SER A 29 3.67 -5.34 -36.15
C SER A 29 3.53 -6.61 -37.00
N LYS A 30 4.57 -6.99 -37.75
CA LYS A 30 4.63 -8.25 -38.52
C LYS A 30 4.96 -9.43 -37.63
N HIS A 31 5.91 -9.28 -36.71
CA HIS A 31 6.32 -10.34 -35.79
C HIS A 31 5.18 -10.76 -34.85
N LEU A 32 4.33 -9.80 -34.43
CA LEU A 32 3.13 -10.07 -33.63
C LEU A 32 2.05 -10.89 -34.37
N LEU A 33 2.14 -11.08 -35.69
CA LEU A 33 1.20 -11.89 -36.48
C LEU A 33 1.68 -13.33 -36.71
N SER A 34 2.97 -13.62 -36.57
CA SER A 34 3.55 -14.95 -36.83
C SER A 34 3.53 -15.81 -35.57
N ASN A 35 2.70 -16.85 -35.56
CA ASN A 35 2.05 -17.27 -34.32
C ASN A 35 2.77 -18.30 -33.44
N LYS A 36 3.93 -18.89 -33.78
CA LYS A 36 4.50 -19.97 -32.93
C LYS A 36 6.03 -20.12 -32.82
N GLU A 37 6.84 -19.67 -33.79
CA GLU A 37 8.30 -19.97 -33.78
C GLU A 37 9.21 -18.78 -33.42
N VAL A 38 8.66 -17.57 -33.30
CA VAL A 38 9.43 -16.31 -33.19
C VAL A 38 9.33 -15.68 -31.78
N ALA A 39 8.91 -16.47 -30.78
CA ALA A 39 8.57 -15.94 -29.44
C ALA A 39 9.72 -15.17 -28.77
N VAL A 40 10.97 -15.66 -28.93
CA VAL A 40 12.16 -15.02 -28.34
C VAL A 40 12.48 -13.68 -29.01
N GLU A 41 12.42 -13.60 -30.34
CA GLU A 41 12.68 -12.37 -31.07
C GLU A 41 11.58 -11.32 -30.86
N VAL A 42 10.32 -11.76 -30.67
CA VAL A 42 9.20 -10.88 -30.32
C VAL A 42 9.42 -10.29 -28.93
N VAL A 43 9.86 -11.10 -27.96
CA VAL A 43 10.18 -10.63 -26.60
C VAL A 43 11.33 -9.62 -26.63
N ASP A 44 12.43 -9.89 -27.33
CA ASP A 44 13.55 -8.96 -27.46
C ASP A 44 13.12 -7.64 -28.13
N SER A 45 12.31 -7.73 -29.19
CA SER A 45 11.78 -6.56 -29.88
C SER A 45 10.87 -5.72 -28.98
N LEU A 46 10.04 -6.36 -28.14
CA LEU A 46 9.18 -5.66 -27.17
C LEU A 46 9.98 -5.07 -26.00
N GLN A 47 11.03 -5.75 -25.53
CA GLN A 47 11.94 -5.21 -24.51
C GLN A 47 12.67 -3.98 -25.03
N ARG A 48 13.18 -4.04 -26.26
CA ARG A 48 13.82 -2.89 -26.93
C ARG A 48 12.82 -1.75 -27.15
N LEU A 49 11.59 -2.06 -27.55
CA LEU A 49 10.53 -1.05 -27.65
C LEU A 49 10.24 -0.39 -26.30
N HIS A 50 10.11 -1.18 -25.23
CA HIS A 50 9.90 -0.66 -23.89
C HIS A 50 11.03 0.28 -23.46
N LEU A 51 12.29 -0.10 -23.73
CA LEU A 51 13.45 0.76 -23.47
C LEU A 51 13.38 2.07 -24.26
N ILE A 52 13.05 2.01 -25.55
CA ILE A 52 12.93 3.21 -26.41
C ILE A 52 11.86 4.17 -25.88
N VAL A 53 10.68 3.67 -25.52
CA VAL A 53 9.60 4.50 -25.01
C VAL A 53 9.97 5.09 -23.64
N SER A 54 10.54 4.28 -22.75
CA SER A 54 10.86 4.69 -21.36
C SER A 54 12.09 5.60 -21.25
N ALA A 55 13.05 5.50 -22.18
CA ALA A 55 14.30 6.27 -22.13
C ALA A 55 14.12 7.75 -22.51
N THR A 56 12.95 8.12 -23.03
CA THR A 56 12.70 9.43 -23.64
C THR A 56 11.96 10.35 -22.68
N LYS A 57 12.37 11.62 -22.64
CA LYS A 57 11.83 12.62 -21.71
C LYS A 57 10.40 13.08 -22.06
N TYR A 58 9.94 12.78 -23.27
CA TYR A 58 8.63 13.15 -23.78
C TYR A 58 7.84 11.90 -24.13
N ALA A 59 6.56 11.86 -23.76
CA ALA A 59 5.66 10.76 -24.11
C ALA A 59 5.59 10.61 -25.63
N ARG A 60 5.93 9.42 -26.13
CA ARG A 60 5.94 9.13 -27.58
C ARG A 60 4.59 8.61 -28.03
N THR A 61 4.18 9.06 -29.22
CA THR A 61 2.96 8.57 -29.87
C THR A 61 3.20 7.30 -30.65
N LEU A 62 2.64 6.18 -30.19
CA LEU A 62 2.73 4.90 -30.89
C LEU A 62 1.74 4.84 -32.07
N PRO A 63 2.07 4.14 -33.17
CA PRO A 63 1.13 3.91 -34.26
C PRO A 63 -0.15 3.21 -33.77
N PRO A 64 -1.35 3.61 -34.25
CA PRO A 64 -2.62 3.09 -33.74
C PRO A 64 -2.78 1.58 -33.98
N ASP A 65 -2.22 1.04 -35.06
CA ASP A 65 -2.25 -0.40 -35.35
C ASP A 65 -1.43 -1.21 -34.35
N LEU A 66 -0.30 -0.66 -33.89
CA LEU A 66 0.53 -1.29 -32.88
C LEU A 66 -0.17 -1.24 -31.52
N ILE A 67 -0.80 -0.11 -31.17
CA ILE A 67 -1.60 0.01 -29.94
C ILE A 67 -2.72 -1.04 -29.92
N LYS A 68 -3.50 -1.17 -30.99
CA LYS A 68 -4.59 -2.17 -31.09
C LYS A 68 -4.06 -3.59 -30.88
N LYS A 69 -2.94 -3.95 -31.51
CA LYS A 69 -2.31 -5.27 -31.36
C LYS A 69 -1.84 -5.52 -29.93
N LEU A 70 -1.17 -4.56 -29.30
CA LEU A 70 -0.74 -4.66 -27.89
C LEU A 70 -1.94 -4.81 -26.95
N GLN A 71 -3.03 -4.10 -27.19
CA GLN A 71 -4.26 -4.27 -26.42
C GLN A 71 -4.89 -5.66 -26.63
N THR A 72 -4.88 -6.22 -27.84
CA THR A 72 -5.36 -7.59 -28.08
C THR A 72 -4.51 -8.63 -27.36
N LEU A 73 -3.18 -8.46 -27.33
CA LEU A 73 -2.27 -9.35 -26.60
C LEU A 73 -2.51 -9.29 -25.09
N LEU A 74 -2.80 -8.09 -24.56
CA LEU A 74 -3.14 -7.88 -23.16
C LEU A 74 -4.43 -8.62 -22.75
N ARG A 75 -5.40 -8.72 -23.67
CA ARG A 75 -6.70 -9.39 -23.44
C ARG A 75 -6.64 -10.91 -23.64
N SER A 76 -5.68 -11.41 -24.42
CA SER A 76 -5.61 -12.83 -24.78
C SER A 76 -5.18 -13.71 -23.59
N LEU A 77 -6.08 -14.60 -23.16
CA LEU A 77 -5.85 -15.61 -22.12
C LEU A 77 -4.85 -16.71 -22.54
N SER A 78 -4.65 -16.89 -23.84
CA SER A 78 -3.73 -17.90 -24.39
C SER A 78 -2.30 -17.39 -24.59
N CYS A 79 -2.04 -16.11 -24.33
CA CYS A 79 -0.71 -15.51 -24.50
C CYS A 79 0.19 -15.76 -23.27
N PRO A 80 1.49 -16.03 -23.47
CA PRO A 80 2.47 -16.06 -22.39
C PRO A 80 2.51 -14.76 -21.57
N GLU A 81 2.70 -14.91 -20.26
CA GLU A 81 2.70 -13.80 -19.29
C GLU A 81 3.70 -12.69 -19.63
N GLN A 82 4.87 -13.05 -20.17
CA GLN A 82 5.89 -12.08 -20.59
C GLN A 82 5.36 -11.09 -21.64
N PHE A 83 4.51 -11.53 -22.56
CA PHE A 83 3.91 -10.63 -23.56
C PHE A 83 2.91 -9.68 -22.94
N GLN A 84 2.11 -10.14 -21.98
CA GLN A 84 1.15 -9.30 -21.25
C GLN A 84 1.88 -8.24 -20.41
N ILE A 85 2.95 -8.63 -19.69
CA ILE A 85 3.79 -7.71 -18.91
C ILE A 85 4.41 -6.65 -19.82
N LEU A 86 5.10 -7.04 -20.88
CA LEU A 86 5.77 -6.09 -21.78
C LEU A 86 4.78 -5.18 -22.50
N SER A 87 3.64 -5.72 -22.94
CA SER A 87 2.57 -4.93 -23.57
C SER A 87 2.01 -3.89 -22.59
N SER A 88 1.75 -4.29 -21.34
CA SER A 88 1.33 -3.34 -20.29
C SER A 88 2.40 -2.28 -20.05
N ALA A 89 3.68 -2.66 -19.98
CA ALA A 89 4.78 -1.75 -19.70
C ALA A 89 4.99 -0.71 -20.80
N ILE A 90 4.88 -1.10 -22.07
CA ILE A 90 4.93 -0.20 -23.22
C ILE A 90 3.73 0.73 -23.22
N LEU A 91 2.52 0.19 -23.04
CA LEU A 91 1.29 0.96 -23.11
C LEU A 91 1.24 2.04 -22.03
N ARG A 92 1.71 1.76 -20.81
CA ARG A 92 1.76 2.74 -19.70
C ARG A 92 2.51 4.03 -20.04
N GLU A 93 3.51 3.98 -20.90
CA GLU A 93 4.39 5.11 -21.24
C GLU A 93 4.02 5.79 -22.57
N SER A 94 3.00 5.28 -23.29
CA SER A 94 2.57 5.80 -24.60
C SER A 94 1.33 6.70 -24.53
N LEU A 95 1.23 7.72 -25.39
CA LEU A 95 0.02 8.56 -25.57
C LEU A 95 -0.36 8.59 -27.06
N PRO A 96 -1.56 9.05 -27.47
CA PRO A 96 -2.80 9.14 -26.71
C PRO A 96 -3.53 7.77 -26.69
N LEU A 97 -4.47 7.60 -25.76
CA LEU A 97 -5.22 6.35 -25.62
C LEU A 97 -6.72 6.51 -25.85
N SER A 98 -7.30 5.52 -26.53
CA SER A 98 -8.74 5.25 -26.54
C SER A 98 -9.11 4.42 -25.29
N LEU A 99 -9.08 5.04 -24.10
CA LEU A 99 -9.42 4.40 -22.81
C LEU A 99 -10.78 3.69 -22.86
N HIS A 100 -11.73 4.24 -23.61
CA HIS A 100 -13.04 3.63 -23.86
C HIS A 100 -12.95 2.20 -24.42
N THR A 101 -12.02 1.90 -25.34
CA THR A 101 -11.89 0.55 -25.95
C THR A 101 -11.34 -0.50 -24.98
N LEU A 102 -10.58 -0.09 -23.96
CA LEU A 102 -10.07 -0.98 -22.92
C LEU A 102 -11.09 -1.21 -21.80
N SER A 103 -11.91 -0.20 -21.53
CA SER A 103 -12.93 -0.22 -20.49
C SER A 103 -14.15 -1.06 -20.84
N THR A 104 -14.53 -1.17 -22.12
CA THR A 104 -15.78 -1.85 -22.53
C THR A 104 -15.72 -3.37 -22.36
N GLU A 105 -14.51 -3.96 -22.31
CA GLU A 105 -14.30 -5.41 -22.25
C GLU A 105 -13.35 -5.79 -21.10
N LEU A 106 -13.77 -5.49 -19.88
CA LEU A 106 -13.04 -5.91 -18.68
C LEU A 106 -13.13 -7.44 -18.52
N SER A 107 -11.97 -8.10 -18.60
CA SER A 107 -11.81 -9.55 -18.45
C SER A 107 -12.13 -10.02 -17.03
N GLN A 108 -12.74 -11.21 -16.92
CA GLN A 108 -12.99 -11.88 -15.64
C GLN A 108 -11.73 -12.52 -15.03
N ASP A 109 -10.63 -12.61 -15.78
CA ASP A 109 -9.37 -13.17 -15.27
C ASP A 109 -8.60 -12.15 -14.42
N SER A 110 -8.28 -12.56 -13.19
CA SER A 110 -7.56 -11.77 -12.17
C SER A 110 -6.23 -11.21 -12.69
N ARG A 111 -5.49 -11.99 -13.51
CA ARG A 111 -4.18 -11.59 -14.03
C ARG A 111 -4.30 -10.53 -15.11
N ALA A 112 -5.11 -10.78 -16.14
CA ALA A 112 -5.36 -9.82 -17.21
C ALA A 112 -5.91 -8.49 -16.65
N LEU A 113 -6.83 -8.56 -15.68
CA LEU A 113 -7.39 -7.39 -15.00
C LEU A 113 -6.30 -6.53 -14.34
N SER A 114 -5.31 -7.16 -13.70
CA SER A 114 -4.21 -6.46 -13.04
C SER A 114 -3.33 -5.68 -14.02
N TYR A 115 -2.99 -6.29 -15.15
CA TYR A 115 -2.20 -5.62 -16.19
C TYR A 115 -2.99 -4.50 -16.87
N MET A 116 -4.26 -4.71 -17.18
CA MET A 116 -5.15 -3.67 -17.73
C MET A 116 -5.32 -2.50 -16.77
N ALA A 117 -5.58 -2.78 -15.49
CA ALA A 117 -5.72 -1.75 -14.47
C ALA A 117 -4.45 -0.91 -14.33
N SER A 118 -3.26 -1.51 -14.45
CA SER A 118 -1.99 -0.79 -14.40
C SER A 118 -1.83 0.21 -15.55
N VAL A 119 -2.32 -0.12 -16.75
CA VAL A 119 -2.32 0.78 -17.92
C VAL A 119 -3.30 1.91 -17.66
N VAL A 120 -4.56 1.60 -17.29
CA VAL A 120 -5.60 2.60 -17.04
C VAL A 120 -5.17 3.59 -15.96
N LEU A 121 -4.63 3.11 -14.84
CA LEU A 121 -4.15 3.95 -13.73
C LEU A 121 -2.96 4.85 -14.09
N SER A 122 -2.12 4.44 -15.04
CA SER A 122 -0.94 5.23 -15.41
C SER A 122 -1.27 6.41 -16.33
N GLN A 123 -2.37 6.27 -17.07
CA GLN A 123 -2.79 7.09 -18.20
C GLN A 123 -3.98 7.99 -17.87
N ALA A 124 -4.74 7.66 -16.81
CA ALA A 124 -5.94 8.38 -16.42
C ALA A 124 -5.63 9.86 -16.14
N GLY A 125 -6.30 10.74 -16.89
CA GLY A 125 -6.24 12.18 -16.65
C GLY A 125 -7.35 12.64 -15.72
N ASN A 126 -8.54 12.03 -15.84
CA ASN A 126 -9.75 12.46 -15.14
C ASN A 126 -10.43 11.31 -14.37
N LYS A 127 -11.36 11.67 -13.48
CA LYS A 127 -12.18 10.71 -12.72
C LYS A 127 -13.02 9.80 -13.63
N GLU A 128 -13.53 10.33 -14.74
CA GLU A 128 -14.42 9.61 -15.68
C GLU A 128 -13.72 8.40 -16.33
N ASP A 129 -12.41 8.51 -16.57
CA ASP A 129 -11.60 7.43 -17.14
C ASP A 129 -11.49 6.21 -16.19
N LEU A 130 -11.55 6.47 -14.88
CA LEU A 130 -11.40 5.45 -13.85
C LEU A 130 -12.72 4.82 -13.42
N LEU A 131 -13.84 5.49 -13.70
CA LEU A 131 -15.16 5.08 -13.22
C LEU A 131 -15.55 3.66 -13.67
N PRO A 132 -15.37 3.25 -14.94
CA PRO A 132 -15.74 1.90 -15.36
C PRO A 132 -14.91 0.80 -14.70
N LEU A 133 -13.59 1.04 -14.55
CA LEU A 133 -12.69 0.12 -13.86
C LEU A 133 -13.11 0.01 -12.38
N CYS A 134 -13.40 1.14 -11.74
CA CYS A 134 -13.87 1.18 -10.36
C CYS A 134 -15.19 0.38 -10.20
N GLN A 135 -16.19 0.64 -11.05
CA GLN A 135 -17.47 -0.07 -11.01
C GLN A 135 -17.31 -1.58 -11.23
N HIS A 136 -16.44 -1.99 -12.15
CA HIS A 136 -16.16 -3.41 -12.37
C HIS A 136 -15.51 -4.09 -11.16
N LEU A 137 -14.57 -3.40 -10.49
CA LEU A 137 -13.94 -3.91 -9.27
C LEU A 137 -14.93 -3.99 -8.09
N LEU A 138 -15.82 -2.99 -7.97
CA LEU A 138 -16.86 -2.97 -6.93
C LEU A 138 -17.88 -4.11 -7.11
N LYS A 139 -18.20 -4.50 -8.35
CA LYS A 139 -19.08 -5.66 -8.60
C LYS A 139 -18.55 -6.96 -7.97
N PHE A 140 -17.23 -7.17 -7.94
CA PHE A 140 -16.64 -8.32 -7.24
C PHE A 140 -16.88 -8.25 -5.73
N LEU A 141 -16.85 -7.04 -5.14
CA LEU A 141 -17.08 -6.83 -3.72
C LEU A 141 -18.57 -6.97 -3.34
N GLU A 142 -19.48 -6.56 -4.21
CA GLU A 142 -20.92 -6.66 -4.01
C GLU A 142 -21.45 -8.08 -4.20
N SER A 143 -20.75 -8.90 -4.99
CA SER A 143 -21.18 -10.27 -5.28
C SER A 143 -21.32 -11.09 -3.98
N ARG A 144 -22.50 -11.68 -3.80
CA ARG A 144 -22.82 -12.58 -2.68
C ARG A 144 -22.48 -14.04 -2.98
N GLN A 145 -22.06 -14.35 -4.21
CA GLN A 145 -21.82 -15.72 -4.62
C GLN A 145 -20.45 -16.21 -4.11
N PRO A 146 -20.40 -17.34 -3.39
CA PRO A 146 -19.15 -17.89 -2.86
C PRO A 146 -18.19 -18.38 -3.95
N GLU A 147 -18.65 -18.52 -5.19
CA GLU A 147 -17.87 -19.00 -6.34
C GLU A 147 -17.03 -17.91 -7.01
N VAL A 148 -17.44 -16.64 -6.88
CA VAL A 148 -16.70 -15.51 -7.45
C VAL A 148 -15.65 -15.06 -6.44
N GLN A 149 -14.47 -15.66 -6.52
CA GLN A 149 -13.32 -15.24 -5.72
C GLN A 149 -12.91 -13.83 -6.12
N VAL A 150 -12.77 -12.95 -5.13
CA VAL A 150 -12.29 -11.58 -5.36
C VAL A 150 -10.86 -11.65 -5.91
N PRO A 151 -10.57 -11.07 -7.08
CA PRO A 151 -9.22 -11.07 -7.63
C PRO A 151 -8.23 -10.49 -6.63
N LYS A 152 -7.10 -11.16 -6.42
CA LYS A 152 -6.05 -10.77 -5.46
C LYS A 152 -5.68 -9.29 -5.48
N HIS A 153 -5.58 -8.70 -6.68
CA HIS A 153 -5.13 -7.32 -6.85
C HIS A 153 -6.24 -6.26 -6.76
N THR A 154 -7.49 -6.65 -6.47
CA THR A 154 -8.66 -5.75 -6.41
C THR A 154 -8.44 -4.60 -5.42
N LEU A 155 -8.09 -4.90 -4.17
CA LEU A 155 -7.88 -3.88 -3.14
C LEU A 155 -6.69 -2.95 -3.42
N PRO A 156 -5.50 -3.45 -3.83
CA PRO A 156 -4.41 -2.58 -4.26
C PRO A 156 -4.78 -1.62 -5.39
N ILE A 157 -5.54 -2.09 -6.40
CA ILE A 157 -5.98 -1.26 -7.52
C ILE A 157 -6.97 -0.19 -7.02
N LEU A 158 -8.00 -0.59 -6.27
CA LEU A 158 -8.98 0.33 -5.68
C LEU A 158 -8.31 1.38 -4.80
N SER A 159 -7.38 0.97 -3.95
CA SER A 159 -6.57 1.87 -3.11
C SER A 159 -5.83 2.92 -3.93
N LYS A 160 -5.28 2.55 -5.09
CA LYS A 160 -4.62 3.52 -5.99
C LYS A 160 -5.61 4.46 -6.67
N ILE A 161 -6.79 3.96 -7.07
CA ILE A 161 -7.88 4.78 -7.61
C ILE A 161 -8.30 5.83 -6.58
N PHE A 162 -8.51 5.44 -5.32
CA PHE A 162 -8.97 6.36 -4.26
C PHE A 162 -7.92 7.43 -3.91
N SER A 163 -6.63 7.07 -3.92
CA SER A 163 -5.56 8.07 -3.75
C SER A 163 -5.48 9.07 -4.91
N PHE A 164 -5.96 8.72 -6.10
CA PHE A 164 -5.99 9.62 -7.26
C PHE A 164 -7.27 10.47 -7.30
N SER A 165 -8.43 9.86 -7.02
CA SER A 165 -9.74 10.51 -7.05
C SER A 165 -10.55 10.12 -5.81
N PRO A 166 -10.41 10.85 -4.69
CA PRO A 166 -11.07 10.52 -3.42
C PRO A 166 -12.60 10.61 -3.47
N LYS A 167 -13.16 11.43 -4.37
CA LYS A 167 -14.62 11.57 -4.54
C LYS A 167 -15.21 10.63 -5.59
N ILE A 168 -14.55 9.50 -5.90
CA ILE A 168 -15.02 8.60 -6.96
C ILE A 168 -16.23 7.76 -6.55
N LEU A 169 -16.31 7.39 -5.27
CA LEU A 169 -17.35 6.53 -4.72
C LEU A 169 -18.56 7.33 -4.24
N SER A 170 -19.74 6.72 -4.34
CA SER A 170 -20.95 7.14 -3.61
C SER A 170 -20.92 6.62 -2.16
N GLU A 171 -21.75 7.20 -1.29
CA GLU A 171 -21.86 6.79 0.11
C GLU A 171 -22.24 5.30 0.27
N ASP A 172 -23.16 4.80 -0.56
CA ASP A 172 -23.54 3.39 -0.58
C ASP A 172 -22.35 2.47 -0.90
N GLN A 173 -21.52 2.87 -1.88
CA GLN A 173 -20.33 2.11 -2.25
C GLN A 173 -19.27 2.16 -1.15
N VAL A 174 -19.09 3.31 -0.49
CA VAL A 174 -18.22 3.44 0.69
C VAL A 174 -18.68 2.49 1.80
N ASN A 175 -19.98 2.40 2.04
CA ASN A 175 -20.56 1.50 3.04
C ASN A 175 -20.35 0.02 2.70
N VAL A 176 -20.50 -0.37 1.43
CA VAL A 176 -20.22 -1.73 0.96
C VAL A 176 -18.75 -2.09 1.17
N VAL A 177 -17.83 -1.23 0.73
CA VAL A 177 -16.39 -1.47 0.87
C VAL A 177 -16.01 -1.51 2.35
N SER A 178 -16.47 -0.57 3.17
CA SER A 178 -16.18 -0.53 4.61
C SER A 178 -16.62 -1.80 5.32
N ARG A 179 -17.78 -2.34 4.98
CA ARG A 179 -18.26 -3.63 5.50
C ARG A 179 -17.32 -4.78 5.17
N LYS A 180 -16.87 -4.88 3.91
CA LYS A 180 -15.93 -5.93 3.48
C LYS A 180 -14.56 -5.80 4.14
N LEU A 181 -14.04 -4.58 4.26
CA LEU A 181 -12.78 -4.32 4.98
C LEU A 181 -12.88 -4.78 6.44
N ALA A 182 -13.98 -4.45 7.13
CA ALA A 182 -14.21 -4.88 8.51
C ALA A 182 -14.31 -6.41 8.64
N ASP A 183 -14.99 -7.06 7.68
CA ASP A 183 -15.11 -8.52 7.64
C ASP A 183 -13.74 -9.19 7.43
N TRP A 184 -12.91 -8.68 6.51
CA TRP A 184 -11.58 -9.23 6.28
C TRP A 184 -10.63 -9.03 7.45
N LEU A 185 -10.68 -7.88 8.14
CA LEU A 185 -9.87 -7.67 9.34
C LEU A 185 -10.18 -8.68 10.45
N ARG A 186 -11.45 -9.04 10.62
CA ARG A 186 -11.90 -9.86 11.75
C ARG A 186 -12.00 -11.36 11.45
N TYR A 187 -12.41 -11.72 10.25
CA TYR A 187 -12.84 -13.08 9.91
C TYR A 187 -11.95 -13.78 8.89
N ALA A 188 -10.76 -13.23 8.59
CA ALA A 188 -9.77 -13.96 7.82
C ALA A 188 -9.32 -15.23 8.56
N SER A 189 -9.12 -16.28 7.79
CA SER A 189 -8.81 -17.62 8.25
C SER A 189 -7.48 -17.68 8.98
N VAL A 190 -7.44 -18.47 10.05
CA VAL A 190 -6.24 -18.75 10.86
C VAL A 190 -5.53 -20.04 10.45
N HIS A 191 -5.93 -20.62 9.33
CA HIS A 191 -5.36 -21.85 8.79
C HIS A 191 -4.63 -21.56 7.48
N GLN A 192 -3.51 -22.24 7.26
CA GLN A 192 -2.75 -22.10 6.02
C GLN A 192 -3.57 -22.58 4.82
N GLY A 193 -3.30 -21.99 3.66
CA GLY A 193 -3.82 -22.51 2.39
C GLY A 193 -3.31 -23.93 2.12
N ALA A 194 -3.96 -24.64 1.19
CA ALA A 194 -3.49 -25.94 0.76
C ALA A 194 -2.05 -25.83 0.21
N SER A 195 -1.12 -26.52 0.86
CA SER A 195 0.28 -26.55 0.41
C SER A 195 0.34 -27.20 -0.97
N MET A 196 0.88 -26.48 -1.95
CA MET A 196 1.34 -27.06 -3.22
C MET A 196 2.62 -27.85 -2.96
N SER A 197 2.55 -28.93 -2.17
CA SER A 197 3.70 -29.82 -1.99
C SER A 197 3.95 -30.53 -3.32
N SER A 198 5.09 -30.27 -3.96
CA SER A 198 5.58 -31.09 -5.07
C SER A 198 5.72 -32.53 -4.57
N GLY A 199 5.05 -33.46 -5.24
CA GLY A 199 4.88 -34.84 -4.79
C GLY A 199 6.19 -35.54 -4.41
N GLY A 200 6.27 -36.01 -3.17
CA GLY A 200 7.16 -37.09 -2.78
C GLY A 200 6.52 -38.43 -3.09
N PHE A 201 7.21 -39.29 -3.84
CA PHE A 201 6.74 -40.56 -4.40
C PHE A 201 6.29 -41.64 -3.39
N PHE A 202 6.33 -41.39 -2.07
CA PHE A 202 6.06 -42.41 -1.04
C PHE A 202 5.09 -41.99 0.08
N THR A 203 4.39 -40.86 -0.03
CA THR A 203 3.37 -40.48 0.98
C THR A 203 1.96 -40.54 0.38
N SER A 204 1.20 -41.57 0.77
CA SER A 204 -0.24 -41.67 0.54
C SER A 204 -0.95 -40.36 0.94
N PRO A 205 -1.90 -39.84 0.13
CA PRO A 205 -2.57 -38.57 0.38
C PRO A 205 -3.60 -38.74 1.49
N ARG A 206 -3.16 -38.81 2.74
CA ARG A 206 -4.04 -38.40 3.83
C ARG A 206 -4.27 -36.92 3.65
N ILE A 207 -5.54 -36.51 3.50
CA ILE A 207 -5.99 -35.12 3.58
C ILE A 207 -5.48 -34.58 4.91
N ARG A 208 -4.26 -34.02 4.92
CA ARG A 208 -3.71 -33.36 6.10
C ARG A 208 -4.56 -32.14 6.30
N GLN A 209 -5.17 -32.01 7.49
CA GLN A 209 -5.87 -30.79 7.86
C GLN A 209 -4.92 -29.60 7.62
N PRO A 210 -5.41 -28.48 7.07
CA PRO A 210 -4.57 -27.34 6.80
C PRO A 210 -3.90 -26.90 8.09
N ALA A 211 -2.57 -26.79 8.06
CA ALA A 211 -1.79 -26.45 9.26
C ALA A 211 -2.22 -25.08 9.79
N PRO A 212 -2.26 -24.87 11.11
CA PRO A 212 -2.56 -23.55 11.66
C PRO A 212 -1.48 -22.55 11.25
N MET A 213 -1.87 -21.28 11.16
CA MET A 213 -0.93 -20.17 11.03
C MET A 213 -0.11 -20.05 12.32
N THR A 214 1.15 -19.63 12.22
CA THR A 214 1.95 -19.27 13.39
C THR A 214 2.11 -17.76 13.48
N GLU A 215 2.50 -17.24 14.63
CA GLU A 215 2.96 -15.87 14.81
C GLU A 215 4.46 -15.78 14.52
N VAL A 216 5.00 -14.56 14.50
CA VAL A 216 6.43 -14.26 14.26
C VAL A 216 7.40 -14.93 15.24
N ASP A 217 6.93 -15.33 16.42
CA ASP A 217 7.67 -16.07 17.45
C ASP A 217 7.57 -17.60 17.29
N GLY A 218 6.76 -18.08 16.33
CA GLY A 218 6.48 -19.49 16.11
C GLY A 218 5.33 -20.07 16.94
N ALA A 219 4.68 -19.27 17.80
CA ALA A 219 3.48 -19.69 18.51
C ALA A 219 2.31 -19.86 17.53
N VAL A 220 1.33 -20.70 17.87
CA VAL A 220 0.12 -20.81 17.05
C VAL A 220 -0.67 -19.50 17.09
N ALA A 221 -1.12 -19.02 15.92
CA ALA A 221 -1.92 -17.81 15.83
C ALA A 221 -3.22 -17.96 16.64
N GLY A 222 -3.50 -16.96 17.49
CA GLY A 222 -4.66 -16.96 18.38
C GLY A 222 -5.99 -16.57 17.68
N ASP A 223 -6.72 -15.62 18.29
CA ASP A 223 -8.13 -15.32 18.03
C ASP A 223 -8.51 -15.01 16.57
N PHE A 224 -7.68 -14.27 15.83
CA PHE A 224 -7.89 -13.95 14.42
C PHE A 224 -6.58 -13.67 13.69
N PHE A 225 -6.63 -13.77 12.36
CA PHE A 225 -5.48 -13.57 11.49
C PHE A 225 -5.04 -12.10 11.44
N THR A 226 -3.72 -11.88 11.42
CA THR A 226 -3.08 -10.56 11.32
C THR A 226 -1.92 -10.60 10.33
N VAL A 227 -1.38 -9.44 9.93
CA VAL A 227 -0.21 -9.39 9.03
C VAL A 227 1.07 -9.97 9.64
N LEU A 228 1.10 -10.12 10.97
CA LEU A 228 2.21 -10.76 11.71
C LEU A 228 2.01 -12.27 11.88
N CYS A 229 0.98 -12.85 11.25
CA CYS A 229 0.86 -14.29 11.10
C CYS A 229 1.76 -14.78 9.95
N VAL A 230 2.57 -15.78 10.23
CA VAL A 230 3.54 -16.40 9.33
C VAL A 230 3.02 -17.78 8.88
N GLY A 231 2.99 -18.01 7.57
CA GLY A 231 2.58 -19.28 6.96
C GLY A 231 3.33 -19.55 5.65
N GLN A 232 3.27 -20.78 5.17
CA GLN A 232 3.89 -21.17 3.89
C GLN A 232 3.07 -20.73 2.69
N SER A 233 1.74 -20.79 2.82
CA SER A 233 0.79 -20.43 1.78
C SER A 233 -0.38 -19.69 2.38
N TYR A 234 -0.65 -18.49 1.86
CA TYR A 234 -1.78 -17.66 2.28
C TYR A 234 -3.00 -17.90 1.40
N THR A 235 -4.17 -17.97 2.01
CA THR A 235 -5.47 -18.00 1.34
C THR A 235 -5.86 -16.60 0.83
N GLU A 236 -6.86 -16.51 -0.05
CA GLU A 236 -7.29 -15.22 -0.63
C GLU A 236 -7.83 -14.25 0.42
N ASP A 237 -8.57 -14.72 1.42
CA ASP A 237 -9.06 -13.90 2.53
C ASP A 237 -7.92 -13.38 3.43
N GLN A 238 -6.83 -14.13 3.59
CA GLN A 238 -5.62 -13.67 4.28
C GLN A 238 -4.91 -12.58 3.48
N TRP A 239 -4.84 -12.70 2.15
CA TRP A 239 -4.35 -11.61 1.29
C TRP A 239 -5.23 -10.36 1.39
N MET A 240 -6.56 -10.52 1.40
CA MET A 240 -7.48 -9.38 1.55
C MET A 240 -7.34 -8.71 2.92
N ASN A 241 -7.11 -9.46 3.99
CA ASN A 241 -6.81 -8.91 5.32
C ASN A 241 -5.54 -8.04 5.29
N MET A 242 -4.46 -8.58 4.73
CA MET A 242 -3.20 -7.85 4.60
C MET A 242 -3.34 -6.57 3.76
N TYR A 243 -4.04 -6.66 2.63
CA TYR A 243 -4.29 -5.49 1.79
C TYR A 243 -5.16 -4.46 2.50
N THR A 244 -6.20 -4.90 3.21
CA THR A 244 -7.06 -4.04 4.02
C THR A 244 -6.24 -3.24 5.02
N PHE A 245 -5.37 -3.88 5.80
CA PHE A 245 -4.50 -3.17 6.74
C PHE A 245 -3.59 -2.16 6.03
N SER A 246 -2.96 -2.55 4.91
CA SER A 246 -2.06 -1.68 4.13
C SER A 246 -2.71 -0.45 3.47
N MET A 247 -4.04 -0.41 3.40
CA MET A 247 -4.77 0.74 2.87
C MET A 247 -5.64 1.45 3.91
N MET A 248 -5.75 0.89 5.12
CA MET A 248 -6.67 1.35 6.17
C MET A 248 -6.49 2.83 6.49
N LYS A 249 -5.25 3.24 6.75
CA LYS A 249 -4.91 4.64 7.02
C LYS A 249 -5.42 5.59 5.94
N ASN A 250 -5.15 5.27 4.68
CA ASN A 250 -5.60 6.09 3.55
C ASN A 250 -7.12 6.07 3.40
N TRP A 251 -7.76 4.94 3.68
CA TRP A 251 -9.22 4.80 3.61
C TRP A 251 -9.92 5.69 4.63
N LEU A 252 -9.51 5.62 5.91
CA LEU A 252 -10.07 6.43 7.00
C LEU A 252 -9.93 7.94 6.69
N LEU A 253 -8.72 8.38 6.33
CA LEU A 253 -8.47 9.77 5.95
C LEU A 253 -9.26 10.27 4.73
N THR A 254 -9.75 9.38 3.87
CA THR A 254 -10.45 9.77 2.65
C THR A 254 -11.97 9.81 2.82
N TYR A 255 -12.54 8.85 3.53
CA TYR A 255 -13.99 8.59 3.51
C TYR A 255 -14.66 8.67 4.87
N ASP A 256 -13.90 8.87 5.94
CA ASP A 256 -14.41 8.91 7.31
C ASP A 256 -14.51 10.35 7.86
N THR A 257 -14.10 11.35 7.06
CA THR A 257 -14.01 12.77 7.44
C THR A 257 -15.27 13.61 7.16
N GLU A 258 -16.41 13.01 6.81
CA GLU A 258 -17.65 13.74 6.48
C GLU A 258 -18.62 13.84 7.68
N GLY A 259 -18.11 14.30 8.83
CA GLY A 259 -18.91 14.51 10.05
C GLY A 259 -18.83 15.91 10.68
N THR A 260 -18.16 16.90 10.06
CA THR A 260 -17.93 18.20 10.75
C THR A 260 -17.92 19.44 9.85
N SER A 261 -18.73 19.51 8.80
CA SER A 261 -18.87 20.78 8.06
C SER A 261 -20.23 21.02 7.40
N ASN A 262 -21.33 20.75 8.10
CA ASN A 262 -22.65 21.36 7.81
C ASN A 262 -23.58 21.18 9.02
N ALA A 263 -23.51 22.11 9.99
CA ALA A 263 -24.57 22.34 10.97
C ALA A 263 -24.45 23.77 11.51
N GLU A 264 -24.75 24.76 10.66
CA GLU A 264 -25.48 25.92 11.15
C GLU A 264 -26.97 25.52 11.20
N SER A 265 -27.64 25.83 12.32
CA SER A 265 -29.00 25.44 12.72
C SER A 265 -29.15 23.93 13.02
N ASP A 266 -29.77 23.47 14.10
CA ASP A 266 -30.83 24.08 14.89
C ASP A 266 -30.83 23.49 16.30
N ASP A 267 -31.11 24.34 17.26
CA ASP A 267 -31.24 24.06 18.68
C ASP A 267 -32.48 23.15 18.91
N ARG A 268 -32.29 21.84 19.22
CA ARG A 268 -33.24 21.02 20.02
C ARG A 268 -32.79 19.59 20.30
N SER A 269 -32.99 19.22 21.57
CA SER A 269 -32.98 17.90 22.21
C SER A 269 -31.62 17.22 22.42
N GLU A 270 -30.91 17.72 23.43
CA GLU A 270 -30.18 16.87 24.38
C GLU A 270 -31.16 15.87 25.03
N VAL A 271 -30.64 14.71 25.45
CA VAL A 271 -31.32 13.58 26.11
C VAL A 271 -31.84 12.49 25.15
N ASP A 272 -30.90 11.74 24.56
CA ASP A 272 -30.98 10.26 24.48
C ASP A 272 -29.71 9.58 23.92
N SER A 273 -28.71 10.35 23.46
CA SER A 273 -27.46 9.81 22.92
C SER A 273 -26.48 9.22 23.97
N SER A 274 -26.76 9.36 25.27
CA SER A 274 -25.75 9.13 26.31
C SER A 274 -25.79 7.75 26.99
N VAL A 275 -26.63 6.81 26.54
CA VAL A 275 -26.79 5.50 27.23
C VAL A 275 -26.40 4.28 26.35
N MET A 276 -26.08 4.46 25.06
CA MET A 276 -25.60 3.35 24.22
C MET A 276 -24.07 3.12 24.24
N SER A 277 -23.30 3.92 24.98
CA SER A 277 -21.83 3.90 24.94
C SER A 277 -21.16 3.29 26.18
N MET A 278 -21.68 2.19 26.73
CA MET A 278 -20.91 1.38 27.72
C MET A 278 -21.08 -0.15 27.59
N VAL A 279 -21.75 -0.66 26.54
CA VAL A 279 -21.87 -2.12 26.34
C VAL A 279 -21.69 -2.46 24.86
N SER A 280 -20.44 -2.59 24.42
CA SER A 280 -20.10 -3.30 23.17
C SER A 280 -18.78 -4.04 23.32
N ALA A 281 -18.72 -4.95 24.29
CA ALA A 281 -17.64 -5.92 24.43
C ALA A 281 -18.08 -7.36 24.07
N THR A 282 -19.21 -7.53 23.37
CA THR A 282 -19.63 -8.82 22.81
C THR A 282 -19.71 -8.74 21.30
N SER A 283 -19.09 -9.71 20.62
CA SER A 283 -18.95 -9.78 19.15
C SER A 283 -20.27 -9.65 18.38
N SER A 284 -21.41 -9.86 19.04
CA SER A 284 -22.77 -9.76 18.49
C SER A 284 -23.26 -8.31 18.32
N SER A 285 -22.86 -7.38 19.18
CA SER A 285 -23.35 -5.98 19.17
C SER A 285 -22.75 -5.15 18.02
N SER A 286 -21.48 -5.39 17.68
CA SER A 286 -20.76 -4.66 16.61
C SER A 286 -21.38 -4.80 15.21
N ARG A 287 -22.26 -5.77 14.98
CA ARG A 287 -22.97 -5.94 13.70
C ARG A 287 -24.09 -4.91 13.49
N LEU A 288 -24.52 -4.23 14.56
CA LEU A 288 -25.57 -3.22 14.53
C LEU A 288 -25.03 -1.81 14.23
N LEU A 289 -23.71 -1.62 14.31
CA LEU A 289 -23.08 -0.35 14.00
C LEU A 289 -23.14 -0.04 12.50
N PRO A 290 -23.23 1.25 12.12
CA PRO A 290 -22.99 1.70 10.76
C PRO A 290 -21.68 1.13 10.20
N PRO A 291 -21.58 0.83 8.89
CA PRO A 291 -20.39 0.18 8.32
C PRO A 291 -19.06 0.89 8.58
N LYS A 292 -19.06 2.24 8.63
CA LYS A 292 -17.87 3.05 8.95
C LYS A 292 -17.46 2.90 10.41
N GLU A 293 -18.38 3.05 11.36
CA GLU A 293 -18.13 2.85 12.79
C GLU A 293 -17.67 1.42 13.10
N ARG A 294 -18.32 0.42 12.46
CA ARG A 294 -17.90 -0.98 12.56
C ARG A 294 -16.47 -1.17 12.04
N LEU A 295 -16.10 -0.50 10.96
CA LEU A 295 -14.74 -0.55 10.42
C LEU A 295 -13.74 0.06 11.41
N ARG A 296 -14.04 1.21 12.03
CA ARG A 296 -13.20 1.82 13.06
C ARG A 296 -12.97 0.88 14.23
N GLU A 297 -14.03 0.28 14.78
CA GLU A 297 -13.91 -0.66 15.89
C GLU A 297 -13.03 -1.87 15.51
N LYS A 298 -13.21 -2.44 14.32
CA LYS A 298 -12.40 -3.59 13.87
C LYS A 298 -10.97 -3.21 13.51
N ALA A 299 -10.74 -2.02 12.97
CA ALA A 299 -9.39 -1.49 12.76
C ALA A 299 -8.68 -1.23 14.10
N PHE A 300 -9.39 -0.72 15.10
CA PHE A 300 -8.89 -0.50 16.45
C PHE A 300 -8.48 -1.81 17.13
N GLU A 301 -9.37 -2.81 17.15
CA GLU A 301 -9.08 -4.17 17.67
C GLU A 301 -7.86 -4.79 16.97
N TYR A 302 -7.78 -4.63 15.64
CA TYR A 302 -6.67 -5.16 14.84
C TYR A 302 -5.33 -4.50 15.19
N CYS A 303 -5.30 -3.17 15.29
CA CYS A 303 -4.10 -2.41 15.66
C CYS A 303 -3.65 -2.74 17.09
N HIS A 304 -4.60 -2.85 18.03
CA HIS A 304 -4.31 -3.28 19.40
C HIS A 304 -3.64 -4.66 19.43
N ARG A 305 -4.19 -5.61 18.66
CA ARG A 305 -3.64 -6.96 18.55
C ARG A 305 -2.24 -6.99 17.95
N LEU A 306 -1.97 -6.17 16.93
CA LEU A 306 -0.62 -6.05 16.34
C LEU A 306 0.40 -5.50 17.36
N ILE A 307 0.00 -4.54 18.18
CA ILE A 307 0.85 -4.00 19.25
C ILE A 307 1.18 -5.10 20.26
N GLU A 308 0.21 -5.92 20.65
CA GLU A 308 0.46 -7.08 21.53
C GLU A 308 1.39 -8.11 20.90
N GLN A 309 1.19 -8.47 19.63
CA GLN A 309 2.08 -9.43 18.93
C GLN A 309 3.51 -8.92 18.80
N SER A 310 3.69 -7.60 18.71
CA SER A 310 5.01 -6.98 18.64
C SER A 310 5.79 -7.04 19.96
N ASP A 311 5.18 -7.48 21.06
CA ASP A 311 5.89 -7.73 22.32
C ASP A 311 6.78 -8.97 22.23
N ARG A 312 6.44 -9.90 21.34
CA ARG A 312 7.18 -11.13 21.15
C ARG A 312 8.31 -10.95 20.15
N LYS A 313 9.45 -11.55 20.46
CA LYS A 313 10.64 -11.48 19.60
C LYS A 313 10.44 -12.34 18.35
N ALA A 314 10.52 -11.72 17.18
CA ALA A 314 10.47 -12.45 15.92
C ALA A 314 11.68 -13.40 15.73
N LEU A 315 11.42 -14.57 15.13
CA LEU A 315 12.44 -15.56 14.81
C LEU A 315 13.34 -15.13 13.64
N LYS A 316 12.79 -14.40 12.67
CA LYS A 316 13.50 -13.91 11.48
C LYS A 316 13.68 -12.39 11.53
N ARG A 317 14.81 -11.91 11.02
CA ARG A 317 15.09 -10.48 10.91
C ARG A 317 14.08 -9.74 10.03
N THR A 318 13.64 -10.35 8.93
CA THR A 318 12.61 -9.77 8.05
C THR A 318 11.30 -9.52 8.79
N ASP A 319 10.93 -10.43 9.68
CA ASP A 319 9.69 -10.39 10.44
C ASP A 319 9.81 -9.34 11.55
N ALA A 320 11.00 -9.16 12.14
CA ALA A 320 11.29 -8.08 13.09
C ALA A 320 11.17 -6.69 12.45
N GLU A 321 11.65 -6.51 11.21
CA GLU A 321 11.48 -5.26 10.47
C GLU A 321 10.02 -5.02 10.08
N LEU A 322 9.28 -6.08 9.73
CA LEU A 322 7.84 -6.01 9.52
C LEU A 322 7.10 -5.60 10.79
N GLN A 323 7.45 -6.16 11.96
CA GLN A 323 6.88 -5.75 13.27
C GLN A 323 7.04 -4.24 13.50
N LYS A 324 8.24 -3.69 13.26
CA LYS A 324 8.49 -2.23 13.39
C LYS A 324 7.60 -1.41 12.46
N ALA A 325 7.45 -1.84 11.20
CA ALA A 325 6.57 -1.17 10.24
C ALA A 325 5.09 -1.26 10.66
N CYS A 326 4.67 -2.40 11.21
CA CYS A 326 3.32 -2.60 11.74
C CYS A 326 3.03 -1.70 12.94
N LEU A 327 4.01 -1.48 13.83
CA LEU A 327 3.88 -0.55 14.95
C LEU A 327 3.64 0.89 14.48
N VAL A 328 4.45 1.36 13.51
CA VAL A 328 4.29 2.70 12.91
C VAL A 328 2.88 2.90 12.37
N GLU A 329 2.40 1.93 11.56
CA GLU A 329 1.09 2.03 10.93
C GLU A 329 -0.06 1.88 11.95
N SER A 330 0.07 0.96 12.92
CA SER A 330 -0.97 0.71 13.93
C SER A 330 -1.21 1.94 14.80
N VAL A 331 -0.15 2.58 15.29
CA VAL A 331 -0.27 3.79 16.10
C VAL A 331 -0.85 4.94 15.27
N ALA A 332 -0.45 5.09 14.00
CA ALA A 332 -1.02 6.11 13.13
C ALA A 332 -2.51 5.88 12.82
N ILE A 333 -2.96 4.64 12.65
CA ILE A 333 -4.38 4.31 12.48
C ILE A 333 -5.15 4.59 13.77
N MET A 334 -4.62 4.20 14.93
CA MET A 334 -5.25 4.49 16.22
C MET A 334 -5.37 5.99 16.48
N ASP A 335 -4.37 6.79 16.11
CA ASP A 335 -4.43 8.26 16.18
C ASP A 335 -5.58 8.84 15.34
N ILE A 336 -5.74 8.37 14.09
CA ILE A 336 -6.85 8.80 13.21
C ILE A 336 -8.20 8.43 13.83
N ILE A 337 -8.37 7.19 14.30
CA ILE A 337 -9.62 6.75 14.92
C ILE A 337 -9.94 7.59 16.17
N CYS A 338 -8.94 7.89 17.00
CA CYS A 338 -9.13 8.72 18.20
C CYS A 338 -9.43 10.19 17.87
N ASN A 339 -8.92 10.71 16.75
CA ASN A 339 -9.27 12.06 16.28
C ASN A 339 -10.72 12.14 15.77
N GLU A 340 -11.25 11.05 15.22
CA GLU A 340 -12.62 10.99 14.73
C GLU A 340 -13.63 10.71 15.85
N ASP A 341 -13.27 9.88 16.83
CA ASP A 341 -14.11 9.57 17.99
C ASP A 341 -13.27 9.50 19.27
N ALA A 342 -13.48 10.49 20.15
CA ALA A 342 -12.79 10.64 21.41
C ALA A 342 -13.04 9.48 22.40
N SER A 343 -14.10 8.69 22.22
CA SER A 343 -14.39 7.53 23.09
C SER A 343 -13.28 6.46 23.02
N TYR A 344 -12.55 6.40 21.91
CA TYR A 344 -11.42 5.48 21.75
C TYR A 344 -10.16 5.93 22.50
N VAL A 345 -10.03 7.22 22.84
CA VAL A 345 -8.82 7.76 23.49
C VAL A 345 -8.52 7.02 24.80
N TYR A 346 -9.51 6.84 25.66
CA TYR A 346 -9.34 6.16 26.95
C TYR A 346 -9.04 4.66 26.80
N ARG A 347 -9.47 4.03 25.70
CA ARG A 347 -9.15 2.63 25.37
C ARG A 347 -7.75 2.50 24.78
N ALA A 348 -7.33 3.48 23.99
CA ALA A 348 -6.04 3.48 23.29
C ALA A 348 -4.87 3.82 24.23
N PHE A 349 -5.04 4.81 25.10
CA PHE A 349 -3.94 5.40 25.85
C PHE A 349 -3.16 4.41 26.72
N PRO A 350 -3.79 3.48 27.47
CA PRO A 350 -3.06 2.48 28.25
C PRO A 350 -2.12 1.63 27.38
N CYS A 351 -2.59 1.22 26.21
CA CYS A 351 -1.82 0.44 25.23
C CYS A 351 -0.65 1.24 24.67
N ILE A 352 -0.89 2.49 24.23
CA ILE A 352 0.15 3.36 23.67
C ILE A 352 1.19 3.78 24.73
N LYS A 353 0.77 4.01 25.98
CA LYS A 353 1.68 4.32 27.10
C LYS A 353 2.58 3.15 27.44
N ALA A 354 2.03 1.94 27.51
CA ALA A 354 2.81 0.72 27.72
C ALA A 354 3.80 0.49 26.55
N LEU A 355 3.35 0.73 25.31
CA LEU A 355 4.20 0.65 24.13
C LEU A 355 5.37 1.65 24.20
N TYR A 356 5.11 2.92 24.52
CA TYR A 356 6.17 3.92 24.69
C TYR A 356 7.20 3.49 25.75
N GLY A 357 6.74 3.03 26.92
CA GLY A 357 7.64 2.55 27.98
C GLY A 357 8.57 1.43 27.50
N ARG A 358 8.06 0.52 26.66
CA ARG A 358 8.82 -0.58 26.08
C ARG A 358 9.81 -0.14 24.99
N LEU A 359 9.41 0.79 24.12
CA LEU A 359 10.23 1.20 22.95
C LEU A 359 11.23 2.32 23.27
N SER A 360 10.94 3.18 24.25
CA SER A 360 11.77 4.36 24.56
C SER A 360 13.26 4.09 24.82
N PRO A 361 13.70 2.94 25.39
CA PRO A 361 15.13 2.72 25.63
C PRO A 361 15.92 2.51 24.33
N ASP A 362 15.31 1.87 23.33
CA ASP A 362 15.98 1.39 22.11
C ASP A 362 15.71 2.30 20.90
N LEU A 363 16.76 2.95 20.41
CA LEU A 363 16.70 3.84 19.25
C LEU A 363 16.42 3.12 17.93
N ALA A 364 16.52 1.79 17.87
CA ALA A 364 16.09 1.02 16.70
C ALA A 364 14.59 1.18 16.40
N PHE A 365 13.80 1.66 17.38
CA PHE A 365 12.37 1.95 17.25
C PHE A 365 12.05 3.44 17.05
N ALA A 366 13.04 4.29 16.76
CA ALA A 366 12.83 5.74 16.60
C ALA A 366 11.71 6.11 15.62
N ARG A 367 11.55 5.35 14.52
CA ARG A 367 10.46 5.57 13.56
C ARG A 367 9.07 5.28 14.16
N ALA A 368 8.93 4.31 15.06
CA ALA A 368 7.68 4.01 15.75
C ALA A 368 7.36 5.02 16.86
N LEU A 369 8.39 5.64 17.44
CA LEU A 369 8.24 6.70 18.45
C LEU A 369 7.68 8.01 17.86
N LEU A 370 7.86 8.29 16.56
CA LEU A 370 7.29 9.49 15.92
C LEU A 370 5.74 9.47 15.88
N PRO A 371 5.06 8.41 15.39
CA PRO A 371 3.61 8.27 15.53
C PRO A 371 3.12 8.28 16.98
N ILE A 372 3.90 7.73 17.92
CA ILE A 372 3.56 7.80 19.35
C ILE A 372 3.60 9.27 19.81
N ALA A 373 4.61 10.05 19.42
CA ALA A 373 4.67 11.47 19.74
C ALA A 373 3.51 12.25 19.12
N GLN A 374 3.09 11.92 17.89
CA GLN A 374 1.88 12.49 17.28
C GLN A 374 0.62 12.15 18.11
N PHE A 375 0.47 10.89 18.52
CA PHE A 375 -0.65 10.46 19.35
C PHE A 375 -0.71 11.22 20.69
N TYR A 376 0.43 11.38 21.36
CA TYR A 376 0.51 12.19 22.58
C TYR A 376 0.19 13.67 22.31
N LEU A 377 0.67 14.23 21.19
CA LEU A 377 0.39 15.62 20.85
C LEU A 377 -1.12 15.89 20.68
N ASN A 378 -1.83 14.95 20.08
CA ASN A 378 -3.26 15.08 19.81
C ASN A 378 -4.13 14.77 21.04
N HIS A 379 -3.77 13.74 21.83
CA HIS A 379 -4.70 13.13 22.79
C HIS A 379 -4.29 13.21 24.26
N SER A 380 -3.05 13.65 24.57
CA SER A 380 -2.54 13.63 25.96
C SER A 380 -3.33 14.50 26.92
N GLU A 381 -3.80 15.64 26.45
CA GLU A 381 -4.64 16.57 27.21
C GLU A 381 -6.00 15.95 27.55
N THR A 382 -6.67 15.35 26.55
CA THR A 382 -7.94 14.61 26.71
C THR A 382 -7.82 13.45 27.69
N ALA A 383 -6.69 12.75 27.68
CA ALA A 383 -6.42 11.63 28.57
C ALA A 383 -5.82 12.03 29.93
N ALA A 384 -5.52 13.32 30.14
CA ALA A 384 -4.80 13.83 31.31
C ALA A 384 -3.49 13.06 31.60
N VAL A 385 -2.71 12.76 30.57
CA VAL A 385 -1.42 12.05 30.68
C VAL A 385 -0.26 12.98 30.36
N ASP A 386 0.78 12.95 31.19
CA ASP A 386 2.01 13.70 30.93
C ASP A 386 2.74 13.21 29.66
N SER A 387 3.14 14.16 28.82
CA SER A 387 3.78 13.94 27.52
C SER A 387 5.22 14.46 27.48
N GLU A 388 5.72 15.10 28.55
CA GLU A 388 7.02 15.78 28.55
C GLU A 388 8.18 14.82 28.22
N ALA A 389 8.18 13.62 28.81
CA ALA A 389 9.21 12.61 28.57
C ALA A 389 9.32 12.19 27.10
N VAL A 390 8.18 12.08 26.41
CA VAL A 390 8.11 11.70 24.98
C VAL A 390 8.76 12.79 24.12
N PHE A 391 8.38 14.04 24.36
CA PHE A 391 8.90 15.17 23.60
C PHE A 391 10.36 15.47 23.92
N TYR A 392 10.79 15.29 25.18
CA TYR A 392 12.20 15.35 25.54
C TYR A 392 13.01 14.37 24.70
N GLN A 393 12.60 13.10 24.62
CA GLN A 393 13.30 12.10 23.83
C GLN A 393 13.35 12.48 22.33
N VAL A 394 12.22 12.87 21.75
CA VAL A 394 12.11 13.18 20.32
C VAL A 394 12.93 14.43 19.92
N PHE A 395 12.95 15.48 20.75
CA PHE A 395 13.60 16.74 20.42
C PHE A 395 15.04 16.89 20.92
N THR A 396 15.53 15.97 21.75
CA THR A 396 16.92 15.96 22.23
C THR A 396 17.70 14.77 21.68
N ARG A 397 17.20 13.55 21.91
CA ARG A 397 17.94 12.31 21.64
C ARG A 397 18.01 12.00 20.14
N PHE A 398 16.91 12.16 19.39
CA PHE A 398 16.91 11.84 17.96
C PHE A 398 17.84 12.76 17.15
N PRO A 399 17.80 14.09 17.28
CA PRO A 399 18.71 14.96 16.54
C PRO A 399 20.18 14.78 16.96
N ALA A 400 20.43 14.40 18.21
CA ALA A 400 21.79 14.19 18.70
C ALA A 400 22.41 12.90 18.14
N GLU A 401 21.68 11.79 18.18
CA GLU A 401 22.21 10.44 17.89
C GLU A 401 21.86 9.93 16.48
N LEU A 402 20.73 10.36 15.89
CA LEU A 402 20.17 9.77 14.66
C LEU A 402 20.12 10.74 13.47
N PHE A 403 20.84 11.86 13.52
CA PHE A 403 20.84 12.87 12.44
C PHE A 403 21.34 12.34 11.09
N ASN A 404 22.12 11.26 11.09
CA ASN A 404 22.66 10.62 9.90
C ASN A 404 21.67 9.68 9.18
N GLU A 405 20.52 9.36 9.78
CA GLU A 405 19.50 8.47 9.20
C GLU A 405 18.55 9.27 8.30
N PRO A 406 18.66 9.20 6.95
CA PRO A 406 17.97 10.15 6.07
C PRO A 406 16.45 10.02 6.11
N MET A 407 15.94 8.79 6.24
CA MET A 407 14.50 8.52 6.31
C MET A 407 13.89 9.06 7.61
N LEU A 408 14.55 8.83 8.75
CA LEU A 408 14.08 9.34 10.04
C LEU A 408 14.16 10.87 10.08
N ALA A 409 15.24 11.45 9.56
CA ALA A 409 15.38 12.90 9.45
C ALA A 409 14.25 13.53 8.63
N PHE A 410 13.90 12.92 7.49
CA PHE A 410 12.78 13.37 6.67
C PHE A 410 11.44 13.29 7.43
N GLU A 411 11.14 12.15 8.07
CA GLU A 411 9.91 11.95 8.85
C GLU A 411 9.82 12.93 10.04
N PHE A 412 10.93 13.16 10.73
CA PHE A 412 11.01 14.08 11.85
C PHE A 412 10.81 15.55 11.43
N VAL A 413 11.45 15.98 10.34
CA VAL A 413 11.23 17.33 9.78
C VAL A 413 9.78 17.48 9.34
N HIS A 414 9.20 16.47 8.69
CA HIS A 414 7.80 16.49 8.28
C HIS A 414 6.86 16.58 9.48
N PHE A 415 7.12 15.83 10.56
CA PHE A 415 6.39 15.94 11.83
C PHE A 415 6.45 17.35 12.41
N CYS A 416 7.64 17.97 12.44
CA CYS A 416 7.79 19.34 12.93
C CYS A 416 7.02 20.35 12.09
N LEU A 417 7.10 20.24 10.76
CA LEU A 417 6.43 21.15 9.83
C LEU A 417 4.91 21.05 9.92
N HIS A 418 4.36 19.84 10.05
CA HIS A 418 2.91 19.65 10.15
C HIS A 418 2.33 20.17 11.46
N ASN A 419 3.12 20.15 12.54
CA ASN A 419 2.64 20.46 13.88
C ASN A 419 3.23 21.76 14.46
N VAL A 420 3.81 22.63 13.63
CA VAL A 420 4.61 23.78 14.10
C VAL A 420 3.86 24.68 15.07
N SER A 421 2.58 24.98 14.83
CA SER A 421 1.76 25.83 15.69
C SER A 421 1.54 25.19 17.06
N VAL A 422 1.11 23.92 17.07
CA VAL A 422 0.82 23.17 18.29
C VAL A 422 2.10 22.90 19.10
N LEU A 423 3.21 22.58 18.43
CA LEU A 423 4.50 22.36 19.07
C LEU A 423 5.04 23.65 19.71
N GLN A 424 4.90 24.79 19.03
CA GLN A 424 5.30 26.08 19.60
C GLN A 424 4.51 26.41 20.85
N GLU A 425 3.22 26.09 20.90
CA GLU A 425 2.35 26.39 22.03
C GLU A 425 2.53 25.40 23.19
N LYS A 426 2.41 24.09 22.91
CA LYS A 426 2.31 23.03 23.92
C LYS A 426 3.64 22.41 24.34
N VAL A 427 4.71 22.54 23.55
CA VAL A 427 5.98 21.84 23.81
C VAL A 427 7.12 22.83 24.05
N VAL A 428 7.41 23.12 25.32
CA VAL A 428 8.44 24.10 25.72
C VAL A 428 9.83 23.73 25.17
N ILE A 429 10.17 22.43 25.16
CA ILE A 429 11.46 21.92 24.68
C ILE A 429 11.68 22.25 23.20
N TYR A 430 10.63 22.28 22.38
CA TYR A 430 10.72 22.59 20.96
C TYR A 430 11.36 23.96 20.70
N ARG A 431 11.02 24.97 21.53
CA ARG A 431 11.59 26.33 21.43
C ARG A 431 13.10 26.37 21.72
N HIS A 432 13.58 25.43 22.53
CA HIS A 432 14.99 25.34 22.95
C HIS A 432 15.81 24.42 22.03
N SER A 433 15.16 23.54 21.26
CA SER A 433 15.83 22.58 20.37
C SER A 433 16.28 23.14 19.01
N PHE A 434 16.18 24.45 18.77
CA PHE A 434 16.49 25.08 17.48
C PHE A 434 17.88 24.72 16.91
N PRO A 435 18.99 24.67 17.69
CA PRO A 435 20.30 24.26 17.15
C PRO A 435 20.34 22.81 16.63
N ASN A 436 19.60 21.92 17.29
CA ASN A 436 19.52 20.50 16.93
C ASN A 436 18.66 20.28 15.68
N LEU A 437 17.59 21.07 15.51
CA LEU A 437 16.77 21.05 14.29
C LEU A 437 17.57 21.49 13.06
N LEU A 438 18.42 22.52 13.20
CA LEU A 438 19.30 22.96 12.13
C LEU A 438 20.29 21.87 11.70
N LYS A 439 20.84 21.09 12.63
CA LYS A 439 21.74 19.97 12.32
C LYS A 439 21.08 18.93 11.42
N VAL A 440 19.83 18.55 11.72
CA VAL A 440 19.06 17.59 10.91
C VAL A 440 18.73 18.14 9.53
N MET A 441 18.35 19.43 9.45
CA MET A 441 18.05 20.09 8.18
C MET A 441 19.29 20.22 7.31
N LEU A 442 20.42 20.70 7.84
CA LEU A 442 21.64 20.94 7.08
C LEU A 442 22.29 19.65 6.55
N CYS A 443 22.29 18.56 7.33
CA CYS A 443 22.87 17.28 6.91
C CYS A 443 22.07 16.56 5.81
N ASN A 444 20.74 16.76 5.75
CA ASN A 444 19.87 15.99 4.86
C ASN A 444 19.31 16.81 3.67
N THR A 445 19.20 18.14 3.75
CA THR A 445 18.66 18.94 2.63
C THR A 445 19.61 19.06 1.43
N LEU A 446 20.93 19.13 1.64
CA LEU A 446 21.89 19.28 0.53
C LEU A 446 22.04 18.01 -0.35
N PRO A 447 22.16 16.79 0.20
CA PRO A 447 22.26 15.58 -0.62
C PRO A 447 20.91 15.17 -1.23
N SER A 448 19.81 15.38 -0.49
CA SER A 448 18.48 15.01 -0.94
C SER A 448 17.98 15.88 -2.08
N ILE A 449 18.27 17.19 -2.13
CA ILE A 449 17.84 18.06 -3.25
C ILE A 449 18.58 17.72 -4.55
N LEU A 450 19.87 17.36 -4.48
CA LEU A 450 20.67 16.94 -5.64
C LEU A 450 20.28 15.54 -6.15
N SER A 451 19.74 14.67 -5.29
CA SER A 451 19.21 13.35 -5.68
C SER A 451 17.70 13.37 -6.00
N PHE A 452 16.93 14.35 -5.48
CA PHE A 452 15.49 14.49 -5.72
C PHE A 452 15.14 14.97 -7.12
N SER A 453 15.99 15.80 -7.74
CA SER A 453 15.79 16.25 -9.12
C SER A 453 15.83 15.08 -10.12
N SER A 454 16.47 13.97 -9.75
CA SER A 454 16.46 12.69 -10.47
C SER A 454 15.26 11.79 -10.15
N TRP A 455 14.52 12.03 -9.06
CA TRP A 455 13.47 11.15 -8.52
C TRP A 455 12.05 11.71 -8.63
N ARG A 456 11.90 12.97 -9.03
CA ARG A 456 10.59 13.66 -9.10
C ARG A 456 9.60 13.03 -10.11
N GLY A 457 10.04 12.13 -10.98
CA GLY A 457 9.16 11.33 -11.85
C GLY A 457 8.55 10.08 -11.19
N THR A 458 9.10 9.59 -10.09
CA THR A 458 8.72 8.30 -9.47
C THR A 458 8.24 8.42 -8.02
N ALA A 459 8.67 9.46 -7.30
CA ALA A 459 8.37 9.62 -5.86
C ALA A 459 6.95 10.14 -5.55
N GLN A 460 6.25 10.73 -6.52
CA GLN A 460 4.88 11.22 -6.31
C GLN A 460 3.84 10.07 -6.26
N ARG A 461 4.29 8.80 -6.25
CA ARG A 461 3.44 7.61 -6.21
C ARG A 461 3.60 6.71 -4.97
N SER A 462 4.53 6.97 -4.04
CA SER A 462 4.68 6.17 -2.82
C SER A 462 4.10 6.88 -1.59
N SER A 463 2.80 6.71 -1.35
CA SER A 463 2.29 6.83 0.02
C SER A 463 2.87 5.68 0.83
N TYR A 464 3.76 6.03 1.75
CA TYR A 464 4.40 5.13 2.69
C TYR A 464 3.35 4.59 3.67
N SER A 465 2.85 3.41 3.32
CA SER A 465 2.22 2.45 4.21
C SER A 465 2.91 1.11 3.91
N ILE A 466 2.61 0.08 4.70
CA ILE A 466 3.04 -1.32 4.61
C ILE A 466 2.98 -1.94 3.19
N ARG A 467 2.38 -1.24 2.23
CA ARG A 467 2.42 -1.44 0.78
C ARG A 467 3.78 -1.91 0.21
N CYS A 468 4.91 -1.44 0.74
CA CYS A 468 6.23 -1.89 0.27
C CYS A 468 6.68 -3.26 0.81
N TRP A 469 6.16 -3.71 1.95
CA TRP A 469 6.58 -4.95 2.61
C TRP A 469 5.67 -6.14 2.32
N ILE A 470 4.37 -5.91 2.11
CA ILE A 470 3.41 -7.00 1.84
C ILE A 470 3.18 -7.25 0.32
N CYS A 471 3.73 -6.40 -0.55
CA CYS A 471 3.57 -6.56 -1.99
C CYS A 471 4.88 -6.94 -2.69
N PRO A 472 5.36 -8.20 -2.60
CA PRO A 472 6.47 -8.67 -3.44
C PRO A 472 6.04 -8.90 -4.89
N ALA A 473 4.75 -8.75 -5.22
CA ALA A 473 4.17 -9.06 -6.52
C ALA A 473 3.80 -7.80 -7.31
N TRP A 474 4.76 -6.93 -7.55
CA TRP A 474 4.81 -6.17 -8.80
C TRP A 474 6.08 -6.63 -9.51
N PRO A 475 6.01 -7.21 -10.73
CA PRO A 475 7.21 -7.50 -11.48
C PRO A 475 7.87 -6.16 -11.83
N LEU A 476 8.83 -5.76 -11.01
CA LEU A 476 9.96 -4.96 -11.47
C LEU A 476 10.85 -5.95 -12.25
N PRO A 477 10.96 -5.84 -13.57
CA PRO A 477 11.80 -6.74 -14.34
C PRO A 477 13.26 -6.30 -14.18
N TRP A 478 13.89 -6.74 -13.10
CA TRP A 478 15.35 -6.77 -12.97
C TRP A 478 15.77 -8.10 -12.33
N THR A 479 15.64 -9.18 -13.08
CA THR A 479 16.37 -10.43 -12.82
C THR A 479 17.31 -10.67 -14.00
N TYR A 480 18.56 -10.24 -13.84
CA TYR A 480 19.64 -10.67 -14.73
C TYR A 480 19.84 -12.18 -14.54
N SER A 481 19.51 -12.94 -15.58
CA SER A 481 19.93 -14.33 -15.72
C SER A 481 21.43 -14.35 -15.99
N THR A 482 22.24 -14.72 -14.99
CA THR A 482 23.62 -15.15 -15.22
C THR A 482 23.59 -16.58 -15.74
N GLY A 483 23.43 -16.72 -17.06
CA GLY A 483 23.69 -17.97 -17.77
C GLY A 483 25.19 -18.19 -17.89
N LYS A 484 25.71 -19.20 -17.16
CA LYS A 484 27.02 -19.80 -17.39
C LYS A 484 27.11 -20.25 -18.86
N LEU A 485 28.08 -19.72 -19.59
CA LEU A 485 28.57 -20.34 -20.82
C LEU A 485 29.97 -20.87 -20.53
N HIS A 486 30.06 -22.20 -20.53
CA HIS A 486 31.32 -22.92 -20.62
C HIS A 486 31.99 -22.59 -21.96
N ALA A 487 33.22 -22.11 -21.89
CA ALA A 487 34.35 -22.58 -22.66
C ALA A 487 35.59 -22.43 -21.78
#